data_AF-A0A848ZDM2-F1
#
_entry.id   AF-A0A848ZDM2-F1
#
_cell.length_a   1.000
_cell.length_b   1.000
_cell.length_c   1.000
_cell.angle_alpha   90.00
_cell.angle_beta   90.00
_cell.angle_gamma   90.00
#
_symmetry.space_group_name_H-M   'P 1'
#
loop_
_entity.id
_entity.type
_entity.pdbx_description
1 polymer ?
#
loop_
_entity_poly.entity_id
_entity_poly.type
_entity_poly.pdbx_seq_one_letter_code
_entity_poly.pdbx_strand_id
1 'polypeptide(L)'
;MIKLYTMDGSDEGQSFDIKADTVYVGRSAANHVQMKDKFVSRKHLVILKKGGKYFIKDLKSKNGTFVNGEAIRTGVEHPVGEGVPIVLGMSVLCLGRACLEDVIPFLDSIDLSKEINESETVIVQDRPLTSQKNMELIHKVSDVLMKSTDINVILQKILDYILDLLKRVDRGVIILIHPKTKKVSEVIAKSRKPSDAIGKRYSRTIVERVVRESRPIMMLDTLSEDEGDRSESMEIMKVRSVMCVPLISRSKIRGVIYVDSVKRPHGFRNDDLSLLTALSSSAAIAIENALLYAKEKTGTLH
;
A
#
# COMPACT_ATOMS: atom_id res chain seq x y z
N MET A 1 27.02 -13.27 20.34
CA MET A 1 26.48 -13.87 19.09
C MET A 1 25.30 -13.03 18.67
N ILE A 2 25.19 -12.66 17.40
CA ILE A 2 24.10 -11.83 16.91
C ILE A 2 22.93 -12.72 16.50
N LYS A 3 21.70 -12.29 16.79
CA LYS A 3 20.47 -12.92 16.31
C LYS A 3 19.88 -12.10 15.18
N LEU A 4 19.23 -12.76 14.24
CA LEU A 4 18.35 -12.16 13.25
C LEU A 4 16.92 -12.32 13.77
N TYR A 5 16.23 -11.22 14.02
CA TYR A 5 14.85 -11.21 14.48
C TYR A 5 13.92 -10.92 13.32
N THR A 6 12.83 -11.67 13.23
CA THR A 6 11.71 -11.30 12.36
C THR A 6 10.75 -10.42 13.15
N MET A 7 10.67 -9.16 12.75
CA MET A 7 9.88 -8.12 13.41
C MET A 7 8.45 -8.04 12.90
N ASP A 8 8.22 -8.47 11.66
CA ASP A 8 6.92 -8.43 10.98
C ASP A 8 6.95 -9.44 9.81
N GLY A 9 5.78 -9.94 9.39
CA GLY A 9 5.59 -10.93 8.33
C GLY A 9 5.13 -12.30 8.84
N SER A 10 5.10 -13.31 7.95
CA SER A 10 4.60 -14.67 8.30
C SER A 10 5.39 -15.38 9.40
N ASP A 11 6.58 -14.88 9.71
CA ASP A 11 7.52 -15.45 10.65
C ASP A 11 7.78 -14.52 11.85
N GLU A 12 6.91 -13.54 12.10
CA GLU A 12 7.00 -12.58 13.21
C GLU A 12 7.30 -13.26 14.56
N GLY A 13 8.15 -12.61 15.36
CA GLY A 13 8.58 -13.09 16.68
C GLY A 13 9.62 -14.22 16.64
N GLN A 14 9.91 -14.79 15.46
CA GLN A 14 11.00 -15.76 15.34
C GLN A 14 12.36 -15.08 15.41
N SER A 15 13.34 -15.81 15.94
CA SER A 15 14.73 -15.38 15.93
C SER A 15 15.64 -16.51 15.47
N PHE A 16 16.68 -16.16 14.72
CA PHE A 16 17.63 -17.08 14.14
C PHE A 16 19.04 -16.69 14.57
N ASP A 17 19.83 -17.64 15.07
CA ASP A 17 21.22 -17.38 15.40
C ASP A 17 22.07 -17.26 14.12
N ILE A 18 22.80 -16.17 13.97
CA ILE A 18 23.81 -16.04 12.91
C ILE A 18 25.11 -16.70 13.40
N LYS A 19 25.22 -18.01 13.15
CA LYS A 19 26.35 -18.85 13.58
C LYS A 19 27.51 -18.90 12.59
N ALA A 20 27.27 -18.54 11.33
CA ALA A 20 28.24 -18.62 10.25
C ALA A 20 28.58 -17.23 9.69
N ASP A 21 29.74 -17.11 9.04
CA ASP A 21 30.14 -15.89 8.36
C ASP A 21 29.32 -15.61 7.10
N THR A 22 28.56 -16.60 6.63
CA THR A 22 27.65 -16.50 5.48
C THR A 22 26.33 -17.16 5.83
N VAL A 23 25.25 -16.38 5.88
CA VAL A 23 23.89 -16.86 6.18
C VAL A 23 22.98 -16.53 5.02
N TYR A 24 22.37 -17.56 4.44
CA TYR A 24 21.42 -17.41 3.33
C TYR A 24 20.01 -17.30 3.89
N VAL A 25 19.23 -16.38 3.32
CA VAL A 25 17.84 -16.13 3.71
C VAL A 25 16.95 -16.27 2.48
N GLY A 26 15.87 -17.02 2.61
CA GLY A 26 14.92 -17.19 1.52
C GLY A 26 13.84 -18.22 1.81
N ARG A 27 12.86 -18.34 0.90
CA ARG A 27 11.69 -19.21 1.11
C ARG A 27 11.98 -20.70 1.04
N SER A 28 13.07 -21.09 0.38
CA SER A 28 13.48 -22.49 0.29
C SER A 28 13.99 -23.00 1.64
N ALA A 29 13.65 -24.23 2.00
CA ALA A 29 14.21 -24.94 3.16
C ALA A 29 15.73 -25.18 3.06
N ALA A 30 16.33 -24.98 1.88
CA ALA A 30 17.77 -25.06 1.67
C ALA A 30 18.55 -23.84 2.20
N ASN A 31 17.86 -22.79 2.66
CA ASN A 31 18.52 -21.62 3.28
C ASN A 31 18.74 -21.84 4.76
N HIS A 32 19.75 -21.17 5.31
CA HIS A 32 20.02 -21.15 6.74
C HIS A 32 18.85 -20.54 7.52
N VAL A 33 18.22 -19.50 6.96
CA VAL A 33 16.98 -18.92 7.46
C VAL A 33 15.90 -19.14 6.41
N GLN A 34 15.01 -20.08 6.69
CA GLN A 34 13.84 -20.34 5.87
C GLN A 34 12.72 -19.36 6.24
N MET A 35 12.28 -18.57 5.25
CA MET A 35 11.10 -17.71 5.38
C MET A 35 9.85 -18.45 4.88
N LYS A 36 8.71 -18.32 5.56
CA LYS A 36 7.41 -18.84 5.09
C LYS A 36 6.71 -17.87 4.15
N ASP A 37 7.21 -16.65 4.05
CA ASP A 37 6.65 -15.59 3.23
C ASP A 37 6.69 -15.94 1.73
N LYS A 38 5.50 -16.05 1.11
CA LYS A 38 5.34 -16.39 -0.31
C LYS A 38 5.95 -15.36 -1.27
N PHE A 39 6.15 -14.12 -0.82
CA PHE A 39 6.76 -13.03 -1.59
C PHE A 39 8.28 -12.99 -1.45
N VAL A 40 8.85 -13.82 -0.57
CA VAL A 40 10.29 -14.02 -0.50
C VAL A 40 10.72 -15.02 -1.59
N SER A 41 11.72 -14.63 -2.38
CA SER A 41 12.37 -15.53 -3.35
C SER A 41 12.92 -16.78 -2.67
N ARG A 42 12.95 -17.90 -3.41
CA ARG A 42 13.51 -19.18 -2.92
C ARG A 42 14.90 -19.01 -2.32
N LYS A 43 15.74 -18.18 -2.95
CA LYS A 43 17.03 -17.70 -2.42
C LYS A 43 17.00 -16.18 -2.60
N HIS A 44 16.81 -15.43 -1.52
CA HIS A 44 16.46 -14.00 -1.61
C HIS A 44 17.69 -13.12 -1.40
N LEU A 45 18.34 -13.27 -0.25
CA LEU A 45 19.54 -12.50 0.10
C LEU A 45 20.54 -13.37 0.86
N VAL A 46 21.74 -12.85 1.01
CA VAL A 46 22.77 -13.40 1.90
C VAL A 46 23.25 -12.33 2.86
N ILE A 47 23.43 -12.71 4.12
CA ILE A 47 24.06 -11.91 5.17
C ILE A 47 25.50 -12.41 5.31
N LEU A 48 26.45 -11.50 5.26
CA LEU A 48 27.89 -11.75 5.30
C LEU A 48 28.47 -11.05 6.53
N LYS A 49 29.28 -11.77 7.31
CA LYS A 49 30.04 -11.21 8.42
C LYS A 49 31.50 -11.05 8.00
N LYS A 50 32.03 -9.83 8.02
CA LYS A 50 33.42 -9.51 7.67
C LYS A 50 34.00 -8.54 8.67
N GLY A 51 35.10 -8.92 9.34
CA GLY A 51 35.79 -8.05 10.31
C GLY A 51 34.88 -7.54 11.43
N GLY A 52 33.93 -8.36 11.90
CA GLY A 52 32.96 -7.97 12.93
C GLY A 52 31.78 -7.11 12.45
N LYS A 53 31.75 -6.72 11.17
CA LYS A 53 30.65 -5.97 10.55
C LYS A 53 29.77 -6.90 9.71
N TYR A 54 28.50 -6.53 9.55
CA TYR A 54 27.53 -7.27 8.74
C TYR A 54 27.25 -6.53 7.43
N PHE A 55 27.08 -7.31 6.37
CA PHE A 55 26.70 -6.86 5.05
C PHE A 55 25.57 -7.73 4.55
N ILE A 56 24.68 -7.17 3.73
CA ILE A 56 23.69 -7.94 3.01
C ILE A 56 23.87 -7.78 1.51
N LYS A 57 23.51 -8.82 0.77
CA LYS A 57 23.55 -8.82 -0.68
C LYS A 57 22.31 -9.50 -1.23
N ASP A 58 21.53 -8.74 -2.00
CA ASP A 58 20.37 -9.28 -2.71
C ASP A 58 20.83 -10.23 -3.83
N LEU A 59 20.19 -11.41 -3.91
CA LEU A 59 20.53 -12.49 -4.83
C LEU A 59 19.62 -12.53 -6.05
N LYS A 60 19.30 -11.35 -6.60
CA LYS A 60 18.37 -11.16 -7.71
C LYS A 60 16.97 -11.62 -7.33
N SER A 61 16.52 -11.13 -6.18
CA SER A 61 15.17 -11.42 -5.70
C SER A 61 14.12 -10.79 -6.62
N LYS A 62 12.89 -11.34 -6.60
CA LYS A 62 11.80 -10.83 -7.46
C LYS A 62 11.30 -9.45 -7.00
N ASN A 63 11.29 -9.22 -5.69
CA ASN A 63 10.67 -8.05 -5.07
C ASN A 63 11.70 -7.07 -4.48
N GLY A 64 13.00 -7.35 -4.66
CA GLY A 64 14.08 -6.55 -4.10
C GLY A 64 14.24 -6.74 -2.59
N THR A 65 15.37 -6.24 -2.09
CA THR A 65 15.70 -6.12 -0.67
C THR A 65 15.83 -4.64 -0.34
N PHE A 66 15.33 -4.21 0.82
CA PHE A 66 15.43 -2.83 1.28
C PHE A 66 16.11 -2.78 2.64
N VAL A 67 16.92 -1.74 2.87
CA VAL A 67 17.58 -1.46 4.15
C VAL A 67 17.23 -0.05 4.56
N ASN A 68 16.65 0.11 5.74
CA ASN A 68 16.20 1.41 6.25
C ASN A 68 15.29 2.17 5.25
N GLY A 69 14.47 1.44 4.50
CA GLY A 69 13.56 1.99 3.48
C GLY A 69 14.18 2.25 2.11
N GLU A 70 15.49 2.07 1.92
CA GLU A 70 16.17 2.23 0.64
C GLU A 70 16.41 0.89 -0.06
N ALA A 71 16.08 0.80 -1.34
CA ALA A 71 16.35 -0.40 -2.14
C ALA A 71 17.85 -0.57 -2.36
N ILE A 72 18.40 -1.74 -2.03
CA ILE A 72 19.81 -2.03 -2.27
C ILE A 72 20.03 -2.54 -3.69
N ARG A 73 21.23 -2.28 -4.24
CA ARG A 73 21.59 -2.79 -5.57
C ARG A 73 21.81 -4.29 -5.55
N THR A 74 21.13 -4.99 -6.46
CA THR A 74 21.26 -6.44 -6.65
C THR A 74 22.72 -6.86 -6.86
N GLY A 75 23.16 -7.89 -6.14
CA GLY A 75 24.51 -8.44 -6.27
C GLY A 75 25.64 -7.63 -5.62
N VAL A 76 25.34 -6.45 -5.07
CA VAL A 76 26.30 -5.59 -4.36
C VAL A 76 26.16 -5.80 -2.85
N GLU A 77 27.28 -5.80 -2.14
CA GLU A 77 27.28 -5.87 -0.68
C GLU A 77 26.92 -4.50 -0.09
N HIS A 78 25.92 -4.47 0.77
CA HIS A 78 25.47 -3.28 1.46
C HIS A 78 25.69 -3.43 2.97
N PRO A 79 26.41 -2.51 3.64
CA PRO A 79 26.65 -2.60 5.08
C PRO A 79 25.34 -2.48 5.85
N VAL A 80 25.18 -3.26 6.92
CA VAL A 80 24.02 -3.18 7.80
C VAL A 80 24.43 -3.25 9.26
N GLY A 81 23.90 -2.33 10.06
CA GLY A 81 24.12 -2.27 11.50
C GLY A 81 23.11 -3.11 12.28
N GLU A 82 23.35 -3.26 13.59
CA GLU A 82 22.33 -3.81 14.48
C GLU A 82 21.14 -2.84 14.58
N GLY A 83 19.92 -3.38 14.72
CA GLY A 83 18.68 -2.61 14.82
C GLY A 83 18.16 -2.02 13.50
N VAL A 84 18.96 -2.03 12.43
CA VAL A 84 18.56 -1.49 11.13
C VAL A 84 17.54 -2.42 10.46
N PRO A 85 16.35 -1.92 10.05
CA PRO A 85 15.34 -2.73 9.38
C PRO A 85 15.78 -3.20 7.99
N ILE A 86 15.59 -4.49 7.73
CA ILE A 86 15.82 -5.14 6.44
C ILE A 86 14.49 -5.70 5.95
N VAL A 87 14.00 -5.24 4.81
CA VAL A 87 12.72 -5.68 4.25
C VAL A 87 12.95 -6.61 3.06
N LEU A 88 12.25 -7.74 3.06
CA LEU A 88 12.21 -8.70 1.95
C LEU A 88 10.81 -9.30 1.84
N GLY A 89 10.21 -9.24 0.64
CA GLY A 89 8.82 -9.66 0.49
C GLY A 89 7.89 -8.80 1.34
N MET A 90 7.16 -9.43 2.27
CA MET A 90 6.34 -8.78 3.29
C MET A 90 6.96 -8.83 4.70
N SER A 91 8.16 -9.40 4.84
CA SER A 91 8.81 -9.62 6.13
C SER A 91 9.82 -8.52 6.44
N VAL A 92 9.89 -8.13 7.71
CA VAL A 92 10.88 -7.19 8.24
C VAL A 92 11.82 -7.94 9.18
N LEU A 93 13.12 -7.81 8.96
CA LEU A 93 14.17 -8.44 9.75
C LEU A 93 15.08 -7.39 10.38
N CYS A 94 15.59 -7.66 11.58
CA CYS A 94 16.60 -6.84 12.23
C CYS A 94 17.74 -7.68 12.82
N LEU A 95 18.95 -7.15 12.80
CA LEU A 95 20.13 -7.77 13.39
C LEU A 95 20.34 -7.30 14.84
N GLY A 96 20.64 -8.23 15.75
CA GLY A 96 21.22 -7.97 17.09
C GLY A 96 20.25 -7.48 18.15
N ARG A 97 19.51 -6.41 17.89
CA ARG A 97 18.49 -5.88 18.79
C ARG A 97 17.10 -6.01 18.20
N ALA A 98 16.17 -6.42 19.05
CA ALA A 98 14.75 -6.17 18.87
C ALA A 98 14.47 -4.67 19.15
N CYS A 99 15.09 -3.74 18.42
CA CYS A 99 14.90 -2.31 18.70
C CYS A 99 13.53 -1.88 18.19
N LEU A 100 12.53 -1.94 19.07
CA LEU A 100 11.19 -1.41 18.84
C LEU A 100 11.22 0.14 18.70
N GLU A 101 12.12 0.84 19.39
CA GLU A 101 12.11 2.31 19.49
C GLU A 101 12.38 3.05 18.15
N ASP A 102 13.34 2.59 17.33
CA ASP A 102 13.60 3.14 15.99
C ASP A 102 12.64 2.58 14.92
N VAL A 103 11.88 1.54 15.29
CA VAL A 103 10.95 0.82 14.42
C VAL A 103 9.52 1.33 14.60
N ILE A 104 9.18 2.01 15.70
CA ILE A 104 7.86 2.66 15.92
C ILE A 104 7.49 3.64 14.79
N PRO A 105 8.36 4.56 14.33
CA PRO A 105 8.01 5.44 13.20
C PRO A 105 7.79 4.67 11.88
N PHE A 106 8.40 3.49 11.75
CA PHE A 106 8.27 2.59 10.61
C PHE A 106 7.01 1.69 10.71
N LEU A 107 6.66 1.19 11.90
CA LEU A 107 5.45 0.41 12.20
C LEU A 107 4.18 1.26 12.23
N ASP A 108 4.26 2.52 12.67
CA ASP A 108 3.16 3.51 12.53
C ASP A 108 2.84 3.82 11.07
N SER A 109 3.81 3.60 10.18
CA SER A 109 3.52 3.60 8.77
C SER A 109 2.84 2.28 8.36
N ILE A 110 3.19 1.11 8.93
CA ILE A 110 2.65 -0.23 8.58
C ILE A 110 1.27 -0.52 9.23
N ASP A 111 0.74 0.35 10.09
CA ASP A 111 -0.54 0.16 10.80
C ASP A 111 -0.53 -1.08 11.72
N LEU A 112 0.50 -1.17 12.58
CA LEU A 112 0.61 -2.15 13.68
C LEU A 112 0.37 -1.54 15.07
N SER A 113 -0.22 -0.33 15.16
CA SER A 113 -0.41 0.38 16.43
C SER A 113 -1.86 0.75 16.72
N LYS A 114 -2.58 -0.22 17.31
CA LYS A 114 -3.55 -0.01 18.42
C LYS A 114 -3.50 -1.30 19.24
N GLU A 115 -2.96 -1.40 20.45
CA GLU A 115 -3.06 -0.52 21.62
C GLU A 115 -1.83 -0.77 22.52
N ILE A 116 -1.15 0.28 22.98
CA ILE A 116 -0.35 0.20 24.20
C ILE A 116 -1.29 0.65 25.31
N ASN A 117 -1.92 -0.30 25.99
CA ASN A 117 -2.48 -0.06 27.31
C ASN A 117 -1.47 -0.59 28.32
N GLU A 118 -1.06 0.30 29.21
CA GLU A 118 -0.26 -0.01 30.38
C GLU A 118 -1.01 -1.06 31.22
N SER A 119 -0.26 -2.05 31.70
CA SER A 119 -0.67 -3.15 32.60
C SER A 119 -0.90 -4.49 31.89
N GLU A 120 0.15 -5.31 32.01
CA GLU A 120 0.19 -6.77 32.14
C GLU A 120 -0.84 -7.62 31.36
N THR A 121 -0.27 -8.54 30.56
CA THR A 121 -0.88 -9.69 29.87
C THR A 121 -1.88 -9.37 28.75
N VAL A 122 -1.43 -9.45 27.49
CA VAL A 122 -2.33 -9.40 26.32
C VAL A 122 -2.09 -10.56 25.35
N ILE A 123 -3.16 -11.32 25.18
CA ILE A 123 -3.42 -12.34 24.18
C ILE A 123 -4.05 -11.63 22.96
N VAL A 124 -3.47 -11.85 21.76
CA VAL A 124 -4.12 -11.81 20.40
C VAL A 124 -4.51 -10.38 19.94
N GLN A 125 -4.22 -9.87 18.74
CA GLN A 125 -4.29 -10.39 17.38
C GLN A 125 -3.69 -9.31 16.45
N ASP A 126 -2.73 -9.62 15.59
CA ASP A 126 -2.61 -8.86 14.33
C ASP A 126 -2.32 -9.81 13.18
N ARG A 127 -3.35 -10.01 12.36
CA ARG A 127 -3.27 -10.67 11.06
C ARG A 127 -3.70 -9.62 10.03
N PRO A 128 -3.12 -9.62 8.82
CA PRO A 128 -3.67 -8.88 7.69
C PRO A 128 -5.15 -9.26 7.58
N LEU A 129 -6.04 -8.27 7.60
CA LEU A 129 -7.49 -8.43 7.80
C LEU A 129 -8.02 -9.75 7.22
N THR A 130 -8.40 -10.68 8.10
CA THR A 130 -9.06 -11.93 7.70
C THR A 130 -10.26 -11.62 6.82
N SER A 131 -10.58 -12.50 5.86
CA SER A 131 -11.73 -12.37 4.95
C SER A 131 -13.04 -11.95 5.64
N GLN A 132 -13.23 -12.28 6.93
CA GLN A 132 -14.34 -11.80 7.76
C GLN A 132 -14.34 -10.28 8.04
N LYS A 133 -13.23 -9.68 8.50
CA LYS A 133 -13.16 -8.23 8.73
C LYS A 133 -13.21 -7.44 7.41
N ASN A 134 -12.60 -7.98 6.34
CA ASN A 134 -12.76 -7.41 5.00
C ASN A 134 -14.23 -7.48 4.54
N MET A 135 -14.93 -8.59 4.81
CA MET A 135 -16.36 -8.72 4.50
C MET A 135 -17.21 -7.76 5.35
N GLU A 136 -16.93 -7.62 6.64
CA GLU A 136 -17.62 -6.68 7.54
C GLU A 136 -17.40 -5.23 7.13
N LEU A 137 -16.18 -4.87 6.73
CA LEU A 137 -15.85 -3.54 6.24
C LEU A 137 -16.54 -3.26 4.91
N ILE A 138 -16.52 -4.21 3.98
CA ILE A 138 -17.25 -4.13 2.72
C ILE A 138 -18.76 -3.99 2.97
N HIS A 139 -19.33 -4.75 3.91
CA HIS A 139 -20.73 -4.66 4.30
C HIS A 139 -21.06 -3.30 4.92
N LYS A 140 -20.23 -2.81 5.85
CA LYS A 140 -20.44 -1.53 6.56
C LYS A 140 -20.32 -0.34 5.60
N VAL A 141 -19.36 -0.38 4.69
CA VAL A 141 -19.24 0.59 3.60
C VAL A 141 -20.47 0.49 2.69
N SER A 142 -20.85 -0.71 2.25
CA SER A 142 -22.04 -0.89 1.38
C SER A 142 -23.34 -0.38 2.03
N ASP A 143 -23.56 -0.64 3.32
CA ASP A 143 -24.72 -0.15 4.08
C ASP A 143 -24.75 1.39 4.18
N VAL A 144 -23.60 2.01 4.44
CA VAL A 144 -23.50 3.48 4.54
C VAL A 144 -23.71 4.11 3.16
N LEU A 145 -23.22 3.46 2.11
CA LEU A 145 -23.37 3.91 0.73
C LEU A 145 -24.80 3.72 0.20
N MET A 146 -25.57 2.73 0.69
CA MET A 146 -26.98 2.52 0.33
C MET A 146 -27.94 3.50 1.02
N LYS A 147 -27.55 4.12 2.15
CA LYS A 147 -28.43 5.02 2.92
C LYS A 147 -28.43 6.48 2.47
N SER A 148 -27.52 6.89 1.60
CA SER A 148 -27.43 8.27 1.10
C SER A 148 -27.85 8.32 -0.37
N THR A 149 -28.72 9.24 -0.75
CA THR A 149 -29.14 9.43 -2.15
C THR A 149 -28.32 10.48 -2.89
N ASP A 150 -27.51 11.25 -2.17
CA ASP A 150 -26.67 12.31 -2.75
C ASP A 150 -25.29 11.76 -3.09
N ILE A 151 -24.96 11.78 -4.39
CA ILE A 151 -23.68 11.31 -4.91
C ILE A 151 -22.49 12.03 -4.30
N ASN A 152 -22.57 13.32 -4.03
CA ASN A 152 -21.46 14.08 -3.45
C ASN A 152 -21.19 13.62 -2.01
N VAL A 153 -22.24 13.39 -1.23
CA VAL A 153 -22.13 12.87 0.14
C VAL A 153 -21.54 11.46 0.15
N ILE A 154 -21.97 10.60 -0.77
CA ILE A 154 -21.44 9.24 -0.92
C ILE A 154 -19.95 9.28 -1.23
N LEU A 155 -19.55 10.06 -2.23
CA LEU A 155 -18.15 10.16 -2.66
C LEU A 155 -17.24 10.72 -1.56
N GLN A 156 -17.71 11.72 -0.80
CA GLN A 156 -16.98 12.23 0.37
C GLN A 156 -16.79 11.14 1.43
N LYS A 157 -17.85 10.40 1.78
CA LYS A 157 -17.76 9.29 2.73
C LYS A 157 -16.82 8.18 2.25
N ILE A 158 -16.83 7.85 0.96
CA ILE A 158 -15.88 6.87 0.39
C ILE A 158 -14.44 7.34 0.60
N LEU A 159 -14.15 8.61 0.31
CA LEU A 159 -12.81 9.16 0.55
C LEU A 159 -12.43 9.13 2.03
N ASP A 160 -13.38 9.39 2.93
CA ASP A 160 -13.16 9.32 4.38
C ASP A 160 -12.75 7.91 4.79
N TYR A 161 -13.50 6.90 4.36
CA TYR A 161 -13.16 5.51 4.63
C TYR A 161 -11.81 5.13 4.03
N ILE A 162 -11.51 5.54 2.79
CA ILE A 162 -10.22 5.21 2.15
C ILE A 162 -9.06 5.83 2.92
N LEU A 163 -9.16 7.11 3.31
CA LEU A 163 -8.11 7.78 4.08
C LEU A 163 -8.00 7.22 5.51
N ASP A 164 -9.10 6.81 6.10
CA ASP A 164 -9.10 6.16 7.41
C ASP A 164 -8.49 4.76 7.38
N LEU A 165 -8.70 4.01 6.31
CA LEU A 165 -8.15 2.66 6.15
C LEU A 165 -6.69 2.69 5.71
N LEU A 166 -6.34 3.55 4.76
CA LEU A 166 -4.99 3.66 4.22
C LEU A 166 -4.27 4.81 4.92
N LYS A 167 -3.76 4.55 6.13
CA LYS A 167 -3.09 5.57 6.97
C LYS A 167 -1.89 6.25 6.30
N ARG A 168 -1.27 5.58 5.32
CA ARG A 168 -0.14 6.08 4.52
C ARG A 168 -0.53 7.02 3.37
N VAL A 169 -1.82 7.09 3.02
CA VAL A 169 -2.31 7.99 1.96
C VAL A 169 -2.45 9.42 2.50
N ASP A 170 -1.83 10.36 1.79
CA ASP A 170 -1.93 11.79 2.09
C ASP A 170 -3.19 12.40 1.45
N ARG A 171 -3.50 12.01 0.20
CA ARG A 171 -4.64 12.52 -0.57
C ARG A 171 -5.36 11.42 -1.35
N GLY A 172 -6.67 11.49 -1.37
CA GLY A 172 -7.54 10.69 -2.23
C GLY A 172 -8.37 11.57 -3.15
N VAL A 173 -8.56 11.11 -4.39
CA VAL A 173 -9.33 11.79 -5.43
C VAL A 173 -10.22 10.74 -6.11
N ILE A 174 -11.52 11.00 -6.19
CA ILE A 174 -12.44 10.23 -7.01
C ILE A 174 -12.78 11.05 -8.25
N ILE A 175 -12.62 10.41 -9.41
CA ILE A 175 -12.84 11.03 -10.72
C ILE A 175 -13.91 10.21 -11.41
N LEU A 176 -15.09 10.79 -11.57
CA LEU A 176 -16.18 10.16 -12.30
C LEU A 176 -16.04 10.41 -13.80
N ILE A 177 -16.35 9.38 -14.57
CA ILE A 177 -16.21 9.38 -16.02
C ILE A 177 -17.54 9.02 -16.62
N HIS A 178 -17.99 9.87 -17.56
CA HIS A 178 -19.22 9.62 -18.26
C HIS A 178 -19.06 8.41 -19.19
N PRO A 179 -19.93 7.38 -19.08
CA PRO A 179 -19.70 6.07 -19.71
C PRO A 179 -19.69 6.11 -21.24
N LYS A 180 -20.41 7.07 -21.86
CA LYS A 180 -20.47 7.21 -23.33
C LYS A 180 -19.35 8.07 -23.90
N THR A 181 -19.04 9.18 -23.24
CA THR A 181 -18.12 10.20 -23.78
C THR A 181 -16.69 10.00 -23.30
N LYS A 182 -16.49 9.15 -22.27
CA LYS A 182 -15.21 8.94 -21.57
C LYS A 182 -14.59 10.23 -21.02
N LYS A 183 -15.37 11.31 -20.98
CA LYS A 183 -14.96 12.59 -20.38
C LYS A 183 -15.19 12.55 -18.88
N VAL A 184 -14.33 13.24 -18.16
CA VAL A 184 -14.48 13.48 -16.72
C VAL A 184 -15.77 14.27 -16.49
N SER A 185 -16.67 13.71 -15.70
CA SER A 185 -17.93 14.36 -15.33
C SER A 185 -17.82 15.09 -14.00
N GLU A 186 -17.05 14.53 -13.05
CA GLU A 186 -16.93 15.07 -11.70
C GLU A 186 -15.59 14.70 -11.08
N VAL A 187 -15.08 15.58 -10.21
CA VAL A 187 -13.85 15.35 -9.46
C VAL A 187 -14.05 15.81 -8.02
N ILE A 188 -13.82 14.90 -7.08
CA ILE A 188 -13.83 15.16 -5.65
C ILE A 188 -12.49 14.74 -5.10
N ALA A 189 -11.89 15.60 -4.27
CA ALA A 189 -10.60 15.36 -3.65
C ALA A 189 -10.70 15.62 -2.15
N LYS A 190 -9.99 14.83 -1.36
CA LYS A 190 -9.82 15.03 0.07
C LYS A 190 -8.38 14.74 0.46
N SER A 191 -7.81 15.63 1.27
CA SER A 191 -6.47 15.48 1.84
C SER A 191 -6.57 15.29 3.34
N ARG A 192 -5.62 14.55 3.93
CA ARG A 192 -5.55 14.32 5.37
C ARG A 192 -5.18 15.59 6.14
N LYS A 193 -4.23 16.38 5.62
CA LYS A 193 -3.83 17.66 6.18
C LYS A 193 -4.03 18.79 5.17
N PRO A 194 -4.32 20.02 5.61
CA PRO A 194 -4.40 21.18 4.72
C PRO A 194 -3.11 21.41 3.91
N SER A 195 -1.95 21.08 4.49
CA SER A 195 -0.64 21.16 3.82
C SER A 195 -0.51 20.23 2.61
N ASP A 196 -1.35 19.18 2.54
CA ASP A 196 -1.30 18.15 1.51
C ASP A 196 -2.37 18.40 0.44
N ALA A 197 -3.08 19.54 0.53
CA ALA A 197 -4.12 19.94 -0.40
C ALA A 197 -3.53 20.68 -1.60
N ILE A 198 -3.45 19.99 -2.74
CA ILE A 198 -3.18 20.60 -4.06
C ILE A 198 -4.46 20.79 -4.88
N GLY A 199 -5.61 20.84 -4.20
CA GLY A 199 -6.93 20.91 -4.79
C GLY A 199 -7.33 19.62 -5.51
N LYS A 200 -8.09 19.76 -6.61
CA LYS A 200 -8.61 18.66 -7.43
C LYS A 200 -7.62 18.15 -8.49
N ARG A 201 -6.32 18.41 -8.31
CA ARG A 201 -5.27 18.01 -9.27
C ARG A 201 -4.98 16.51 -9.16
N TYR A 202 -4.70 15.88 -10.29
CA TYR A 202 -4.33 14.46 -10.43
C TYR A 202 -3.52 14.28 -11.73
N SER A 203 -2.80 13.16 -11.85
CA SER A 203 -2.08 12.83 -13.08
C SER A 203 -3.06 12.32 -14.12
N ARG A 204 -3.27 13.10 -15.18
CA ARG A 204 -4.14 12.69 -16.30
C ARG A 204 -3.63 11.43 -16.98
N THR A 205 -2.32 11.33 -17.18
CA THR A 205 -1.67 10.18 -17.82
C THR A 205 -1.97 8.88 -17.09
N ILE A 206 -1.85 8.86 -15.75
CA ILE A 206 -2.15 7.66 -14.95
C ILE A 206 -3.63 7.31 -15.02
N VAL A 207 -4.50 8.32 -14.87
CA VAL A 207 -5.95 8.12 -14.92
C VAL A 207 -6.39 7.59 -16.29
N GLU A 208 -5.92 8.19 -17.38
CA GLU A 208 -6.22 7.74 -18.74
C GLU A 208 -5.71 6.32 -19.00
N ARG A 209 -4.53 5.97 -18.48
CA ARG A 209 -3.98 4.62 -18.58
C ARG A 209 -4.86 3.60 -17.87
N VAL A 210 -5.28 3.87 -16.63
CA VAL A 210 -6.23 3.01 -15.88
C VAL A 210 -7.56 2.87 -16.61
N VAL A 211 -8.08 3.96 -17.18
CA VAL A 211 -9.35 3.95 -17.92
C VAL A 211 -9.26 3.15 -19.22
N ARG A 212 -8.13 3.24 -19.91
CA ARG A 212 -7.88 2.49 -21.15
C ARG A 212 -7.67 1.00 -20.87
N GLU A 213 -6.84 0.68 -19.88
CA GLU A 213 -6.44 -0.70 -19.57
C GLU A 213 -7.43 -1.43 -18.67
N SER A 214 -8.35 -0.71 -18.00
CA SER A 214 -9.29 -1.25 -17.02
C SER A 214 -8.61 -2.05 -15.90
N ARG A 215 -7.37 -1.69 -15.57
CA ARG A 215 -6.53 -2.37 -14.58
C ARG A 215 -5.98 -1.36 -13.57
N PRO A 216 -5.81 -1.76 -12.31
CA PRO A 216 -5.21 -0.89 -11.32
C PRO A 216 -3.72 -0.68 -11.61
N ILE A 217 -3.21 0.50 -11.28
CA ILE A 217 -1.81 0.90 -11.41
C ILE A 217 -1.30 1.35 -10.04
N MET A 218 -0.09 0.94 -9.69
CA MET A 218 0.62 1.41 -8.51
C MET A 218 2.05 1.75 -8.92
N MET A 219 2.53 2.93 -8.53
CA MET A 219 3.92 3.34 -8.67
C MET A 219 4.48 3.66 -7.28
N LEU A 220 5.57 2.99 -6.93
CA LEU A 220 6.20 3.10 -5.62
C LEU A 220 7.15 4.29 -5.52
N ASP A 221 7.88 4.62 -6.58
CA ASP A 221 8.56 5.91 -6.70
C ASP A 221 8.41 6.44 -8.13
N THR A 222 7.76 7.59 -8.28
CA THR A 222 7.60 8.26 -9.59
C THR A 222 8.95 8.68 -10.19
N LEU A 223 9.97 8.86 -9.35
CA LEU A 223 11.30 9.27 -9.78
C LEU A 223 12.15 8.11 -10.29
N SER A 224 11.81 6.86 -9.99
CA SER A 224 12.57 5.69 -10.43
C SER A 224 12.10 5.09 -11.76
N GLU A 225 11.02 5.62 -12.34
CA GLU A 225 10.51 5.21 -13.66
C GLU A 225 11.35 5.82 -14.79
N ASP A 226 11.48 5.12 -15.91
CA ASP A 226 12.17 5.60 -17.12
C ASP A 226 11.60 6.97 -17.56
N GLU A 227 12.46 7.85 -18.09
CA GLU A 227 12.08 9.22 -18.50
C GLU A 227 10.89 9.25 -19.49
N GLY A 228 10.66 8.17 -20.24
CA GLY A 228 9.53 8.05 -21.17
C GLY A 228 8.16 7.85 -20.51
N ASP A 229 8.10 7.38 -19.26
CA ASP A 229 6.85 7.13 -18.51
C ASP A 229 6.59 8.22 -17.44
N ARG A 230 7.54 9.13 -17.22
CA ARG A 230 7.36 10.32 -16.38
C ARG A 230 6.47 11.34 -17.09
N SER A 231 5.22 11.47 -16.65
CA SER A 231 4.34 12.51 -17.17
C SER A 231 4.71 13.90 -16.61
N GLU A 232 4.59 14.95 -17.43
CA GLU A 232 4.75 16.35 -17.04
C GLU A 232 3.89 16.72 -15.80
N SER A 233 2.73 16.07 -15.68
CA SER A 233 1.83 16.22 -14.52
C SER A 233 2.41 15.68 -13.20
N MET A 234 3.25 14.65 -13.24
CA MET A 234 3.88 14.04 -12.05
C MET A 234 5.01 14.91 -11.49
N GLU A 235 5.79 15.53 -12.38
CA GLU A 235 6.87 16.46 -11.99
C GLU A 235 6.31 17.75 -11.36
N ILE A 236 5.20 18.28 -11.90
CA ILE A 236 4.55 19.49 -11.38
C ILE A 236 3.94 19.26 -9.99
N MET A 237 3.40 18.07 -9.72
CA MET A 237 2.70 17.78 -8.46
C MET A 237 3.62 17.27 -7.33
N LYS A 238 4.91 17.00 -7.62
CA LYS A 238 5.88 16.42 -6.66
C LYS A 238 5.39 15.14 -5.97
N VAL A 239 4.54 14.37 -6.66
CA VAL A 239 4.00 13.11 -6.12
C VAL A 239 5.12 12.08 -6.10
N ARG A 240 5.37 11.46 -4.94
CA ARG A 240 6.41 10.45 -4.77
C ARG A 240 5.90 9.03 -5.00
N SER A 241 4.69 8.73 -4.59
CA SER A 241 4.04 7.45 -4.87
C SER A 241 2.57 7.65 -5.20
N VAL A 242 2.01 6.76 -6.02
CA VAL A 242 0.62 6.85 -6.49
C VAL A 242 0.00 5.48 -6.69
N MET A 243 -1.28 5.37 -6.37
CA MET A 243 -2.11 4.22 -6.71
C MET A 243 -3.40 4.70 -7.36
N CYS A 244 -3.78 4.07 -8.46
CA CYS A 244 -4.98 4.41 -9.20
C CYS A 244 -5.74 3.13 -9.54
N VAL A 245 -6.99 3.02 -9.10
CA VAL A 245 -7.83 1.84 -9.32
C VAL A 245 -9.11 2.21 -10.05
N PRO A 246 -9.61 1.37 -10.98
CA PRO A 246 -10.83 1.67 -11.70
C PRO A 246 -12.07 1.41 -10.84
N LEU A 247 -13.10 2.24 -11.03
CA LEU A 247 -14.46 2.02 -10.53
C LEU A 247 -15.27 1.31 -11.62
N ILE A 248 -15.41 0.00 -11.52
CA ILE A 248 -16.07 -0.83 -12.53
C ILE A 248 -17.39 -1.37 -11.98
N SER A 249 -18.48 -1.10 -12.69
CA SER A 249 -19.79 -1.67 -12.40
C SER A 249 -20.43 -2.17 -13.70
N ARG A 250 -20.95 -3.41 -13.69
CA ARG A 250 -21.54 -4.09 -14.86
C ARG A 250 -20.64 -4.02 -16.10
N SER A 251 -19.34 -4.31 -15.91
CA SER A 251 -18.31 -4.27 -16.95
C SER A 251 -18.09 -2.89 -17.62
N LYS A 252 -18.55 -1.80 -16.98
CA LYS A 252 -18.35 -0.43 -17.45
C LYS A 252 -17.57 0.37 -16.41
N ILE A 253 -16.51 1.06 -16.88
CA ILE A 253 -15.79 2.04 -16.06
C ILE A 253 -16.70 3.25 -15.81
N ARG A 254 -16.94 3.56 -14.54
CA ARG A 254 -17.69 4.73 -14.05
C ARG A 254 -16.79 5.83 -13.53
N GLY A 255 -15.52 5.52 -13.33
CA GLY A 255 -14.54 6.47 -12.83
C GLY A 255 -13.28 5.75 -12.38
N VAL A 256 -12.46 6.48 -11.63
CA VAL A 256 -11.29 5.94 -10.95
C VAL A 256 -11.18 6.52 -9.55
N ILE A 257 -10.56 5.76 -8.66
CA ILE A 257 -10.03 6.25 -7.39
C ILE A 257 -8.53 6.43 -7.59
N TYR A 258 -8.04 7.62 -7.32
CA TYR A 258 -6.65 8.00 -7.39
C TYR A 258 -6.20 8.42 -5.99
N VAL A 259 -5.18 7.76 -5.45
CA VAL A 259 -4.57 8.11 -4.17
C VAL A 259 -3.10 8.37 -4.36
N ASP A 260 -2.56 9.36 -3.65
CA ASP A 260 -1.14 9.68 -3.73
C ASP A 260 -0.54 10.04 -2.38
N SER A 261 0.79 10.01 -2.37
CA SER A 261 1.63 10.51 -1.29
C SER A 261 2.72 11.39 -1.89
N VAL A 262 2.87 12.59 -1.31
CA VAL A 262 3.86 13.59 -1.75
C VAL A 262 5.14 13.54 -0.92
N LYS A 263 5.09 12.93 0.26
CA LYS A 263 6.24 12.88 1.20
C LYS A 263 6.97 11.55 1.19
N ARG A 264 6.30 10.46 0.81
CA ARG A 264 6.82 9.09 1.00
C ARG A 264 6.90 8.34 -0.34
N PRO A 265 8.11 8.04 -0.85
CA PRO A 265 8.27 6.94 -1.80
C PRO A 265 7.96 5.62 -1.08
N HIS A 266 7.56 4.59 -1.82
CA HIS A 266 7.14 3.29 -1.32
C HIS A 266 5.97 3.36 -0.31
N GLY A 267 5.06 4.32 -0.53
CA GLY A 267 3.93 4.57 0.36
C GLY A 267 2.83 3.49 0.37
N PHE A 268 2.92 2.49 -0.51
CA PHE A 268 1.84 1.52 -0.75
C PHE A 268 2.34 0.08 -0.79
N ARG A 269 1.54 -0.84 -0.21
CA ARG A 269 1.73 -2.30 -0.23
C ARG A 269 0.76 -2.95 -1.22
N ASN A 270 1.03 -4.18 -1.65
CA ASN A 270 0.09 -4.94 -2.48
C ASN A 270 -1.24 -5.26 -1.77
N ASP A 271 -1.23 -5.33 -0.44
CA ASP A 271 -2.47 -5.48 0.34
C ASP A 271 -3.34 -4.22 0.25
N ASP A 272 -2.72 -3.03 0.26
CA ASP A 272 -3.42 -1.76 0.05
C ASP A 272 -4.07 -1.73 -1.34
N LEU A 273 -3.39 -2.26 -2.36
CA LEU A 273 -3.96 -2.40 -3.71
C LEU A 273 -5.16 -3.32 -3.74
N SER A 274 -5.04 -4.46 -3.06
CA SER A 274 -6.09 -5.48 -3.00
C SER A 274 -7.32 -4.92 -2.27
N LEU A 275 -7.11 -4.25 -1.14
CA LEU A 275 -8.15 -3.60 -0.37
C LEU A 275 -8.82 -2.46 -1.16
N LEU A 276 -8.03 -1.57 -1.77
CA LEU A 276 -8.56 -0.45 -2.54
C LEU A 276 -9.33 -0.93 -3.78
N THR A 277 -8.89 -2.03 -4.42
CA THR A 277 -9.61 -2.66 -5.54
C THR A 277 -10.94 -3.29 -5.09
N ALA A 278 -10.97 -3.92 -3.91
CA ALA A 278 -12.21 -4.45 -3.34
C ALA A 278 -13.20 -3.33 -2.99
N LEU A 279 -12.71 -2.24 -2.40
CA LEU A 279 -13.49 -1.04 -2.10
C LEU A 279 -13.98 -0.36 -3.38
N SER A 280 -13.15 -0.29 -4.43
CA SER A 280 -13.51 0.33 -5.71
C SER A 280 -14.71 -0.36 -6.37
N SER A 281 -14.78 -1.69 -6.25
CA SER A 281 -15.91 -2.48 -6.75
C SER A 281 -17.22 -2.11 -6.02
N SER A 282 -17.17 -2.03 -4.69
CA SER A 282 -18.32 -1.66 -3.85
C SER A 282 -18.74 -0.21 -4.08
N ALA A 283 -17.77 0.70 -4.15
CA ALA A 283 -17.97 2.12 -4.48
C ALA A 283 -18.61 2.30 -5.85
N ALA A 284 -18.18 1.54 -6.86
CA ALA A 284 -18.72 1.63 -8.21
C ALA A 284 -20.21 1.24 -8.27
N ILE A 285 -20.63 0.24 -7.47
CA ILE A 285 -22.04 -0.15 -7.36
C ILE A 285 -22.86 0.96 -6.69
N ALA A 286 -22.38 1.51 -5.58
CA ALA A 286 -23.05 2.61 -4.88
C ALA A 286 -23.22 3.86 -5.75
N ILE A 287 -22.16 4.25 -6.45
CA ILE A 287 -22.17 5.40 -7.38
C ILE A 287 -23.17 5.16 -8.51
N GLU A 288 -23.21 3.95 -9.07
CA GLU A 288 -24.18 3.61 -10.12
C GLU A 288 -25.62 3.75 -9.61
N ASN A 289 -25.91 3.22 -8.43
CA ASN A 289 -27.24 3.29 -7.83
C ASN A 289 -27.64 4.76 -7.59
N ALA A 290 -26.75 5.57 -7.01
CA ALA A 290 -27.01 6.99 -6.77
C ALA A 290 -27.27 7.76 -8.07
N LEU A 291 -26.50 7.47 -9.13
CA LEU A 291 -26.68 8.08 -10.45
C LEU A 291 -28.02 7.66 -11.11
N LEU A 292 -28.47 6.42 -10.89
CA LEU A 292 -29.76 5.95 -11.38
C LEU A 292 -30.91 6.65 -10.64
N TYR A 293 -30.86 6.73 -9.30
CA TYR A 293 -31.87 7.44 -8.51
C TYR A 293 -31.97 8.93 -8.87
N ALA A 294 -30.84 9.61 -9.11
CA ALA A 294 -30.84 11.01 -9.53
C ALA A 294 -31.54 11.21 -10.89
N LYS A 295 -31.36 10.28 -11.83
CA LYS A 295 -32.03 10.31 -13.14
C LYS A 295 -33.53 10.07 -13.04
N GLU A 296 -33.98 9.11 -12.23
CA GLU A 296 -35.41 8.86 -12.03
C GLU A 296 -36.11 10.09 -11.42
N LYS A 297 -35.51 10.75 -10.43
CA LYS A 297 -36.04 12.00 -9.86
C LYS A 297 -36.14 13.14 -10.87
N THR A 298 -35.18 13.24 -11.80
CA THR A 298 -35.17 14.30 -12.82
C THR A 298 -36.12 13.97 -13.98
N GLY A 299 -36.35 12.68 -14.26
CA GLY A 299 -37.28 12.19 -15.28
C GLY A 299 -38.76 12.18 -14.85
N THR A 300 -39.06 12.37 -13.56
CA THR A 300 -40.45 12.43 -13.04
C THR A 300 -41.03 13.86 -13.06
N LEU A 301 -40.26 14.85 -13.51
CA LEU A 301 -40.66 16.27 -13.59
C LEU A 301 -41.09 16.72 -15.00
N HIS A 302 -41.39 15.79 -15.90
CA HIS A 302 -41.93 16.08 -17.23
C HIS A 302 -43.16 15.23 -17.53
#